data_AF-A0A1G8DJN7-F1
#
_entry.id   AF-A0A1G8DJN7-F1
#
_cell.length_a   1.000
_cell.length_b   1.000
_cell.length_c   1.000
_cell.angle_alpha   90.00
_cell.angle_beta   90.00
_cell.angle_gamma   90.00
#
_symmetry.space_group_name_H-M   'P 1'
#
loop_
_entity.id
_entity.type
_entity.pdbx_description
1 polymer ?
#
loop_
_entity_poly.entity_id
_entity_poly.type
_entity_poly.pdbx_seq_one_letter_code
_entity_poly.pdbx_strand_id
1 'polypeptide(L)' 'MATLEQIQAKLKKLQAQAEANYDDQRARAGLEALATLSEKTQVVFLSHHDHLTSIVREVFGNAVNVVHLDSQ' A
#
# COMPACT_ATOMS: atom_id res chain seq x y z
N MET A 1 8.74 -9.04 24.68
CA MET A 1 9.38 -8.96 23.34
C MET A 1 8.56 -9.81 22.40
N ALA A 2 7.80 -9.21 21.49
CA ALA A 2 7.09 -9.97 20.45
C ALA A 2 8.13 -10.60 19.52
N THR A 3 7.97 -11.89 19.22
CA THR A 3 8.94 -12.66 18.41
C THR A 3 8.86 -12.24 16.94
N LEU A 4 9.98 -12.30 16.22
CA LEU A 4 10.10 -11.94 14.80
C LEU A 4 9.05 -12.64 13.92
N GLU A 5 8.59 -13.84 14.30
CA GLU A 5 7.49 -14.53 13.63
C GLU A 5 6.14 -13.80 13.73
N GLN A 6 5.84 -13.11 14.84
CA GLN A 6 4.61 -12.31 14.97
C GLN A 6 4.66 -11.05 14.10
N ILE A 7 5.86 -10.56 13.78
CA ILE A 7 6.09 -9.44 12.86
C ILE A 7 6.06 -9.92 11.40
N GLN A 8 6.64 -11.09 11.10
CA GLN A 8 6.62 -11.72 9.77
C GLN A 8 5.24 -12.28 9.39
N ALA A 9 4.43 -12.72 10.35
CA ALA A 9 3.04 -13.11 10.10
C ALA A 9 2.15 -11.91 9.72
N LYS A 10 2.54 -10.68 10.11
CA LYS A 10 1.83 -9.44 9.75
C LYS A 10 2.20 -8.91 8.36
N LEU A 11 3.29 -9.43 7.76
CA LEU A 11 3.73 -9.16 6.39
C LEU A 11 2.94 -9.95 5.33
N LYS A 12 2.13 -10.93 5.74
CA LYS A 12 1.28 -11.72 4.85
C LYS A 12 -0.16 -11.17 4.92
N LYS A 13 -0.58 -10.49 3.86
CA LYS A 13 -1.91 -9.86 3.61
C LYS A 13 -2.10 -8.42 4.08
N LEU A 14 -1.45 -7.49 3.38
CA LEU A 14 -2.14 -6.27 2.98
C LEU A 14 -2.53 -6.38 1.50
N GLN A 15 -3.29 -7.43 1.18
CA GLN A 15 -4.26 -7.33 0.10
C GLN A 15 -5.30 -6.35 0.62
N ALA A 16 -5.08 -5.06 0.39
CA ALA A 16 -6.18 -4.11 0.49
C ALA A 16 -7.17 -4.53 -0.59
N GLN A 17 -8.19 -5.30 -0.20
CA GLN A 17 -9.37 -5.54 -1.01
C GLN A 17 -10.10 -4.20 -1.15
N ALA A 18 -9.62 -3.36 -2.08
CA ALA A 18 -10.39 -2.26 -2.64
C ALA A 18 -11.26 -2.79 -3.79
N GLU A 19 -11.96 -3.91 -3.57
CA GLU A 19 -12.74 -4.57 -4.63
C GLU A 19 -14.22 -4.18 -4.68
N ALA A 20 -14.72 -3.22 -3.89
CA ALA A 20 -16.17 -2.96 -3.90
C ALA A 20 -16.67 -1.52 -3.70
N ASN A 21 -15.81 -0.52 -3.46
CA ASN A 21 -16.28 0.87 -3.44
C ASN A 21 -15.23 1.77 -4.09
N TYR A 22 -15.62 2.40 -5.20
CA TYR A 22 -14.90 3.43 -5.92
C TYR A 22 -14.86 4.73 -5.09
N ASP A 23 -14.29 4.66 -3.90
CA ASP A 23 -14.21 5.77 -2.95
C ASP A 23 -12.73 6.09 -2.72
N ASP A 24 -12.22 7.00 -3.56
CA ASP A 24 -10.86 7.52 -3.50
C ASP A 24 -10.52 8.08 -2.11
N GLN A 25 -11.51 8.54 -1.34
CA GLN A 25 -11.29 9.02 0.03
C GLN A 25 -10.88 7.88 0.96
N ARG A 26 -11.52 6.71 0.84
CA ARG A 26 -11.14 5.52 1.62
C ARG A 26 -9.80 4.96 1.17
N ALA A 27 -9.55 4.93 -0.13
CA ALA A 27 -8.26 4.50 -0.66
C ALA A 27 -7.14 5.41 -0.14
N ARG A 28 -7.35 6.72 -0.15
CA ARG A 28 -6.42 7.70 0.40
C ARG A 28 -6.14 7.48 1.88
N ALA A 29 -7.18 7.33 2.72
CA ALA A 29 -7.00 7.08 4.15
C ALA A 29 -6.19 5.80 4.41
N GLY A 30 -6.42 4.75 3.62
CA GLY A 30 -5.62 3.53 3.67
C GLY A 30 -4.16 3.77 3.29
N LEU A 31 -3.91 4.55 2.23
CA LEU A 31 -2.57 4.90 1.77
C LEU A 31 -1.82 5.78 2.80
N GLU A 32 -2.49 6.71 3.48
CA GLU A 32 -1.89 7.54 4.53
C GLU A 32 -1.45 6.69 5.74
N ALA A 33 -2.26 5.71 6.13
CA ALA A 33 -1.88 4.73 7.15
C ALA A 33 -0.67 3.88 6.73
N LEU A 34 -0.62 3.48 5.45
CA LEU A 34 0.53 2.77 4.89
C LEU A 34 1.80 3.64 4.84
N ALA A 35 1.67 4.94 4.56
CA ALA A 35 2.79 5.88 4.58
C ALA A 35 3.39 5.98 5.99
N THR A 36 2.56 6.12 7.01
CA THR A 36 3.01 6.13 8.42
C THR A 36 3.69 4.80 8.80
N LEU A 37 3.16 3.68 8.32
CA LEU A 37 3.77 2.36 8.54
C LEU A 37 5.13 2.23 7.83
N SER A 38 5.25 2.84 6.64
CA SER A 38 6.46 2.76 5.81
C SER A 38 7.71 3.37 6.47
N GLU A 39 7.53 4.28 7.44
CA GLU A 39 8.62 4.85 8.24
C GLU A 39 9.34 3.81 9.11
N LYS A 40 8.65 2.71 9.44
CA LYS A 40 9.17 1.67 10.36
C LYS A 40 9.45 0.35 9.66
N THR A 41 8.84 0.10 8.50
CA THR A 41 8.96 -1.16 7.77
C THR A 41 8.77 -0.94 6.28
N GLN A 42 9.39 -1.78 5.45
CA GLN A 42 9.08 -1.78 4.02
C GLN A 42 7.62 -2.21 3.79
N VAL A 43 6.91 -1.45 2.96
CA VAL A 43 5.53 -1.72 2.56
C VAL A 43 5.51 -1.93 1.05
N VAL A 44 4.86 -3.01 0.61
CA VAL A 44 4.58 -3.27 -0.80
C VAL A 44 3.06 -3.28 -0.98
N PHE A 45 2.57 -2.37 -1.81
CA PHE A 45 1.16 -2.25 -2.18
C PHE A 45 1.00 -2.64 -3.64
N LEU A 46 0.16 -3.64 -3.91
CA LEU A 46 -0.12 -4.13 -5.26
C LEU A 46 -1.58 -3.81 -5.58
N SER A 47 -1.81 -3.21 -6.74
CA SER A 47 -3.15 -2.92 -7.24
C SER A 47 -3.21 -3.10 -8.74
N HIS A 48 -4.40 -3.42 -9.24
CA HIS A 48 -4.73 -3.39 -10.66
C HIS A 48 -5.46 -2.10 -11.07
N HIS A 49 -5.63 -1.15 -10.14
CA HIS A 49 -6.29 0.13 -10.36
C HIS A 49 -5.27 1.22 -10.68
N ASP A 50 -5.16 1.59 -11.95
CA ASP A 50 -4.21 2.62 -12.41
C ASP A 50 -4.44 3.99 -11.73
N HIS A 51 -5.71 4.35 -11.47
CA HIS A 51 -6.07 5.63 -10.86
C HIS A 51 -5.53 5.82 -9.45
N LEU A 52 -5.22 4.74 -8.72
CA LEU A 52 -4.63 4.87 -7.38
C LEU A 52 -3.19 5.38 -7.42
N THR A 53 -2.51 5.30 -8.58
CA THR A 53 -1.13 5.76 -8.73
C THR A 53 -0.98 7.26 -8.42
N SER A 54 -1.96 8.09 -8.79
CA SER A 54 -1.94 9.52 -8.46
C SER A 54 -2.03 9.73 -6.96
N ILE A 55 -2.96 9.05 -6.29
CA ILE A 55 -3.16 9.14 -4.83
C ILE A 55 -1.93 8.64 -4.08
N VAL A 56 -1.31 7.54 -4.53
CA VAL A 56 -0.04 7.04 -3.99
C VAL A 56 1.06 8.10 -4.12
N ARG A 57 1.19 8.74 -5.27
CA ARG A 57 2.19 9.80 -5.48
C ARG A 57 1.91 11.04 -4.63
N GLU A 58 0.65 11.40 -4.41
CA GLU A 58 0.27 12.50 -3.53
C GLU A 58 0.60 12.21 -2.05
N VAL A 59 0.33 10.99 -1.59
CA VAL A 59 0.50 10.60 -0.19
C VAL A 59 1.98 10.37 0.15
N PHE A 60 2.73 9.70 -0.73
CA PHE A 60 4.12 9.31 -0.46
C PHE A 60 5.17 10.24 -1.10
N GLY A 61 4.77 11.11 -2.03
CA GLY A 61 5.68 12.04 -2.71
C GLY A 61 6.82 11.33 -3.42
N ASN A 62 8.05 11.78 -3.16
CA ASN A 62 9.27 11.18 -3.72
C ASN A 62 9.75 9.92 -2.98
N ALA A 63 9.08 9.50 -1.91
CA ALA A 63 9.46 8.34 -1.10
C ALA A 63 8.87 7.01 -1.60
N VAL A 64 8.21 7.01 -2.77
CA VAL A 64 7.61 5.81 -3.36
C VAL A 64 8.25 5.41 -4.67
N ASN A 65 8.39 4.11 -4.88
CA ASN A 65 8.69 3.54 -6.18
C ASN A 65 7.40 2.94 -6.77
N VAL A 66 7.08 3.31 -8.01
CA VAL A 66 5.89 2.82 -8.73
C VAL A 66 6.36 2.02 -9.93
N VAL A 67 6.03 0.73 -9.96
CA VAL A 67 6.38 -0.19 -11.04
C VAL A 67 5.09 -0.72 -11.64
N HIS A 68 4.93 -0.54 -12.95
CA HIS A 68 3.85 -1.16 -13.72
C HIS A 68 4.34 -2.53 -14.19
N LEU A 69 3.51 -3.55 -13.99
CA LEU A 69 3.83 -4.91 -14.40
C LEU A 69 3.02 -5.22 -15.66
N ASP A 70 3.67 -5.12 -16.81
CA ASP A 70 3.06 -5.51 -18.08
C ASP A 70 3.04 -7.04 -18.18
N SER A 71 1.89 -7.61 -18.55
CA SER A 71 1.81 -9.02 -18.94
C SER A 71 2.44 -9.19 -20.32
N GLN A 72 3.75 -9.48 -20.34
CA GLN A 72 4.44 -9.97 -21.55
C GLN A 72 3.92 -11.35 -21.94
#